data_AF-A0AAQ4ETZ3-F1
#
_entry.id   AF-A0AAQ4ETZ3-F1
#
_cell.length_a   1.000
_cell.length_b   1.000
_cell.length_c   1.000
_cell.angle_alpha   90.00
_cell.angle_beta   90.00
_cell.angle_gamma   90.00
#
_symmetry.space_group_name_H-M   'P 1'
#
loop_
_entity.id
_entity.type
_entity.pdbx_description
1 polymer ?
#
loop_
_entity_poly.entity_id
_entity_poly.type
_entity_poly.pdbx_seq_one_letter_code
_entity_poly.pdbx_strand_id
1 'polypeptide(L)'
;MDHHCPWFNNCVGFSTYKFFLLTLFYLVLLSAYVAASMSLYMWHRAPEEGRLSSLLLHPLVLLVIAATMFFSIGCFLCMHASYVTENCTTLESMRPPTFKERGDSFDVGAYRNVVEVSEVAAQPTKAW
;
A
#
# COMPACT_ATOMS: atom_id res chain seq x y z
N MET A 1 -3.61 11.54 13.34
CA MET A 1 -3.39 10.09 13.36
C MET A 1 -4.22 9.52 12.22
N ASP A 2 -3.71 8.55 11.46
CA ASP A 2 -4.48 7.95 10.36
C ASP A 2 -5.22 6.70 10.85
N HIS A 3 -4.51 5.68 11.32
CA HIS A 3 -5.10 4.49 11.94
C HIS A 3 -4.08 3.72 12.76
N HIS A 4 -4.52 2.76 13.58
CA HIS A 4 -3.62 1.76 14.16
C HIS A 4 -3.57 0.55 13.23
N CYS A 5 -2.37 0.19 12.76
CA CYS A 5 -2.21 -0.92 11.82
C CYS A 5 -1.66 -2.15 12.56
N PRO A 6 -2.47 -3.22 12.73
CA PRO A 6 -2.02 -4.42 13.45
C PRO A 6 -0.86 -5.13 12.73
N TRP A 7 -0.78 -5.02 11.41
CA TRP A 7 0.27 -5.63 10.59
C TRP A 7 1.67 -5.05 10.88
N PHE A 8 1.74 -3.79 11.27
CA PHE A 8 2.97 -3.13 11.69
C PHE A 8 3.13 -3.09 13.21
N ASN A 9 2.11 -3.56 13.95
CA ASN A 9 2.00 -3.40 15.39
C ASN A 9 2.31 -1.95 15.83
N ASN A 10 1.85 -0.97 15.05
CA ASN A 10 2.18 0.44 15.25
C ASN A 10 1.08 1.36 14.70
N CYS A 11 1.05 2.59 15.19
CA CYS A 11 0.19 3.64 14.67
C CYS A 11 0.76 4.22 13.38
N VAL A 12 -0.12 4.35 12.39
CA VAL A 12 0.11 5.10 11.16
C VAL A 12 -0.37 6.53 11.41
N GLY A 13 0.53 7.49 11.25
CA GLY A 13 0.27 8.91 11.49
C GLY A 13 1.35 9.76 10.85
N PHE A 14 1.44 11.04 11.24
CA PHE A 14 2.28 12.03 10.56
C PHE A 14 3.71 11.53 10.23
N SER A 15 4.47 11.09 11.24
CA SER A 15 5.86 10.64 11.05
C SER A 15 6.03 9.28 10.38
N THR A 16 4.97 8.45 10.31
CA THR A 16 5.04 7.07 9.81
C THR A 16 4.29 6.86 8.48
N TYR A 17 3.45 7.82 8.06
CA TYR A 17 2.55 7.67 6.91
C TYR A 17 3.31 7.48 5.59
N LYS A 18 4.40 8.23 5.37
CA LYS A 18 5.27 8.06 4.19
C LYS A 18 5.81 6.62 4.09
N PHE A 19 6.32 6.08 5.19
CA PHE A 19 6.90 4.74 5.21
C PHE A 19 5.83 3.66 5.02
N PHE A 20 4.63 3.88 5.55
CA PHE A 20 3.48 3.03 5.30
C PHE A 20 3.12 2.99 3.80
N LEU A 21 2.98 4.15 3.14
CA LEU A 21 2.69 4.22 1.69
C LEU A 21 3.78 3.55 0.85
N LEU A 22 5.06 3.80 1.17
CA LEU A 22 6.18 3.14 0.51
C LEU A 22 6.13 1.62 0.70
N THR A 23 5.76 1.15 1.89
CA THR A 23 5.63 -0.28 2.15
C THR A 23 4.53 -0.90 1.30
N LEU A 24 3.36 -0.26 1.21
CA LEU A 24 2.27 -0.71 0.34
C LEU A 24 2.73 -0.78 -1.13
N PHE A 25 3.41 0.27 -1.61
CA PHE A 25 3.95 0.32 -2.96
C PHE A 25 4.94 -0.83 -3.25
N TYR A 26 5.92 -1.05 -2.37
CA TYR A 26 6.88 -2.14 -2.55
C TYR A 26 6.24 -3.52 -2.42
N LEU A 27 5.20 -3.70 -1.59
CA LEU A 27 4.44 -4.96 -1.53
C LEU A 27 3.68 -5.24 -2.83
N VAL A 28 3.12 -4.21 -3.48
CA VAL A 28 2.50 -4.35 -4.81
C VAL A 28 3.55 -4.75 -5.85
N LEU A 29 4.71 -4.11 -5.87
CA LEU A 29 5.79 -4.47 -6.81
C LEU A 29 6.32 -5.89 -6.56
N LEU A 30 6.53 -6.26 -5.30
CA LEU A 30 7.02 -7.58 -4.93
C LEU A 30 6.02 -8.68 -5.32
N SER A 31 4.73 -8.48 -5.02
CA SER A 31 3.68 -9.43 -5.38
C SER A 31 3.52 -9.57 -6.90
N ALA A 32 3.61 -8.48 -7.66
CA ALA A 32 3.64 -8.52 -9.12
C ALA A 32 4.86 -9.31 -9.65
N TYR A 33 6.04 -9.05 -9.11
CA TYR A 33 7.28 -9.73 -9.48
C TYR A 33 7.19 -11.25 -9.21
N VAL A 34 6.71 -11.65 -8.02
CA VAL A 34 6.52 -13.06 -7.67
C VAL A 34 5.50 -13.71 -8.59
N ALA A 35 4.35 -13.08 -8.84
CA ALA A 35 3.32 -13.60 -9.72
C ALA A 35 3.84 -13.81 -11.16
N ALA A 36 4.56 -12.83 -11.71
CA ALA A 36 5.18 -12.94 -13.02
C ALA A 36 6.22 -14.07 -13.07
N SER A 37 7.11 -14.13 -12.08
CA SER A 37 8.18 -15.14 -11.99
C SER A 37 7.60 -16.56 -11.89
N MET A 38 6.58 -16.78 -11.07
CA MET A 38 5.93 -18.09 -10.93
C MET A 38 5.16 -18.48 -12.19
N SER A 39 4.49 -17.52 -12.84
CA SER A 39 3.78 -17.77 -14.10
C SER A 39 4.74 -18.19 -15.21
N LEU A 40 5.88 -17.49 -15.33
CA LEU A 40 6.93 -17.83 -16.30
C LEU A 40 7.55 -19.21 -16.00
N TYR A 41 7.85 -19.49 -14.73
CA TYR A 41 8.37 -20.79 -14.32
C TYR A 41 7.43 -21.94 -14.73
N MET A 42 6.14 -21.82 -14.41
CA MET A 42 5.14 -22.83 -14.75
C MET A 42 4.95 -22.95 -16.26
N TRP A 43 4.97 -21.84 -17.01
CA TRP A 43 4.89 -21.86 -18.47
C TRP A 43 5.99 -22.73 -19.09
N HIS A 44 7.23 -22.63 -18.58
CA HIS A 44 8.35 -23.41 -19.10
C HIS A 44 8.39 -24.87 -18.63
N ARG A 45 7.88 -25.17 -17.42
CA ARG A 45 7.99 -26.53 -16.81
C ARG A 45 6.76 -27.40 -16.97
N ALA A 46 5.59 -26.80 -17.21
CA ALA A 46 4.33 -27.55 -17.38
C ALA A 46 4.35 -28.62 -18.50
N PRO A 47 5.05 -28.43 -19.63
CA PRO A 47 5.11 -29.46 -20.68
C PRO A 47 5.87 -30.74 -20.27
N GLU A 48 6.87 -30.62 -19.39
CA GLU A 48 7.77 -31.73 -19.03
C GLU A 48 7.30 -32.52 -17.81
N GLU A 49 6.67 -31.84 -16.85
CA GLU A 49 6.42 -32.37 -15.50
C GLU A 49 5.03 -33.01 -15.33
N GLY A 50 4.15 -32.86 -16.32
CA GLY A 50 2.73 -33.18 -16.17
C GLY A 50 1.99 -32.15 -15.30
N ARG A 51 0.69 -31.96 -15.57
CA ARG A 51 -0.08 -30.78 -15.12
C ARG A 51 -0.26 -30.61 -13.60
N LEU A 52 0.09 -31.61 -12.79
CA LEU A 52 -0.12 -31.61 -11.33
C LEU A 52 1.00 -32.35 -10.57
N SER A 53 2.27 -32.20 -10.99
CA SER A 53 3.39 -32.68 -10.19
C SER A 53 3.57 -31.82 -8.93
N SER A 54 4.17 -32.41 -7.89
CA SER A 54 4.54 -31.68 -6.66
C SER A 54 5.43 -30.47 -6.96
N LEU A 55 6.22 -30.52 -8.05
CA LEU A 55 7.08 -29.44 -8.52
C LEU A 55 6.31 -28.20 -9.00
N LEU A 56 5.12 -28.38 -9.59
CA LEU A 56 4.28 -27.26 -10.06
C LEU A 56 3.30 -26.77 -8.99
N LEU A 57 2.99 -27.58 -7.98
CA LEU A 57 2.08 -27.21 -6.90
C LEU A 57 2.62 -26.02 -6.09
N HIS A 58 3.93 -26.00 -5.77
CA HIS A 58 4.51 -24.93 -4.96
C HIS A 58 4.48 -23.56 -5.67
N PRO A 59 4.94 -23.44 -6.93
CA PRO A 59 4.77 -22.22 -7.73
C PRO A 59 3.31 -21.80 -7.89
N LEU A 60 2.38 -22.74 -8.04
CA LEU A 60 0.95 -22.44 -8.15
C LEU A 60 0.42 -21.80 -6.86
N VAL A 61 0.74 -22.36 -5.69
CA VAL A 61 0.34 -21.78 -4.39
C VAL A 61 0.92 -20.39 -4.22
N LEU A 62 2.21 -20.20 -4.53
CA LEU A 62 2.85 -18.89 -4.47
C LEU A 62 2.21 -17.88 -5.44
N LEU A 63 1.85 -18.32 -6.65
CA LEU A 63 1.14 -17.48 -7.61
C LEU A 63 -0.21 -17.02 -7.06
N VAL A 64 -1.00 -17.92 -6.48
CA VAL A 64 -2.32 -17.59 -5.92
C VAL A 64 -2.20 -16.58 -4.77
N ILE A 65 -1.25 -16.81 -3.86
CA ILE A 65 -0.98 -15.88 -2.75
C ILE A 65 -0.52 -14.52 -3.29
N ALA A 66 0.44 -14.50 -4.22
CA ALA A 66 0.96 -13.28 -4.81
C ALA A 66 -0.11 -12.49 -5.57
N ALA A 67 -0.95 -13.15 -6.36
CA ALA A 67 -2.04 -12.52 -7.08
C ALA A 67 -3.08 -11.90 -6.12
N THR A 68 -3.43 -12.62 -5.05
CA THR A 68 -4.36 -12.12 -4.02
C THR A 68 -3.78 -10.91 -3.29
N MET A 69 -2.50 -10.94 -2.91
CA MET A 69 -1.80 -9.81 -2.31
C MET A 69 -1.71 -8.61 -3.26
N PHE A 70 -1.36 -8.84 -4.52
CA PHE A 70 -1.27 -7.78 -5.54
C PHE A 70 -2.59 -7.03 -5.67
N PHE A 71 -3.70 -7.76 -5.79
CA PHE A 71 -5.02 -7.14 -5.94
C PHE A 71 -5.45 -6.41 -4.66
N SER A 72 -5.38 -7.08 -3.51
CA SER A 72 -5.86 -6.51 -2.23
C SER A 72 -5.02 -5.30 -1.77
N ILE A 73 -3.69 -5.43 -1.73
CA ILE A 73 -2.79 -4.32 -1.37
C ILE A 73 -2.79 -3.25 -2.46
N GLY A 74 -2.96 -3.61 -3.73
CA GLY A 74 -3.09 -2.66 -4.83
C GLY A 74 -4.31 -1.75 -4.67
N CYS A 75 -5.50 -2.33 -4.43
CA CYS A 75 -6.71 -1.54 -4.15
C CYS A 75 -6.54 -0.66 -2.90
N PHE A 76 -5.92 -1.18 -1.85
CA PHE A 76 -5.67 -0.44 -0.63
C PHE A 76 -4.70 0.74 -0.85
N LEU A 77 -3.66 0.55 -1.64
CA LEU A 77 -2.74 1.60 -2.05
C LEU A 77 -3.46 2.67 -2.89
N CYS A 78 -4.31 2.28 -3.84
CA CYS A 78 -5.07 3.24 -4.65
C CYS A 78 -5.99 4.12 -3.79
N MET A 79 -6.67 3.53 -2.81
CA MET A 79 -7.50 4.28 -1.85
C MET A 79 -6.66 5.27 -1.02
N HIS A 80 -5.50 4.83 -0.51
CA HIS A 80 -4.61 5.74 0.22
C HIS A 80 -4.00 6.82 -0.69
N ALA A 81 -3.77 6.52 -1.97
CA ALA A 81 -3.30 7.51 -2.94
C ALA A 81 -4.35 8.61 -3.17
N SER A 82 -5.65 8.29 -3.26
CA SER A 82 -6.71 9.32 -3.36
C SER A 82 -6.77 10.18 -2.10
N TYR A 83 -6.62 9.57 -0.92
CA TYR A 83 -6.56 10.29 0.36
C TYR A 83 -5.38 11.26 0.43
N VAL A 84 -4.21 10.87 -0.07
CA VAL A 84 -3.06 11.78 -0.19
C VAL A 84 -3.38 12.94 -1.14
N THR A 85 -4.05 12.70 -2.26
CA THR A 85 -4.38 13.79 -3.20
C THR A 85 -5.40 14.78 -2.66
N GLU A 86 -6.23 14.37 -1.68
CA GLU A 86 -7.27 15.21 -1.05
C GLU A 86 -6.85 15.75 0.33
N ASN A 87 -5.60 15.50 0.75
CA ASN A 87 -5.11 15.78 2.11
C ASN A 87 -6.08 15.35 3.21
N CYS A 88 -6.54 14.10 3.10
CA CYS A 88 -7.55 13.53 3.98
C CYS A 88 -6.98 12.25 4.62
N THR A 89 -7.09 12.12 5.94
CA THR A 89 -6.80 10.87 6.63
C THR A 89 -7.98 9.90 6.55
N THR A 90 -7.74 8.63 6.85
CA THR A 90 -8.79 7.61 6.95
C THR A 90 -9.85 7.98 8.00
N LEU A 91 -9.46 8.64 9.10
CA LEU A 91 -10.42 9.12 10.10
C LEU A 91 -11.29 10.26 9.57
N GLU A 92 -10.69 11.19 8.83
CA GLU A 92 -11.39 12.34 8.24
C GLU A 92 -12.34 11.89 7.11
N SER A 93 -12.00 10.84 6.37
CA SER A 93 -12.90 10.27 5.35
C SER A 93 -14.13 9.60 5.95
N MET A 94 -14.03 9.06 7.17
CA MET A 94 -15.17 8.51 7.92
C MET A 94 -15.94 9.59 8.69
N ARG A 95 -15.25 10.61 9.17
CA ARG A 95 -15.81 11.70 9.99
C ARG A 95 -15.18 13.02 9.56
N PRO A 96 -15.88 13.79 8.70
CA PRO A 96 -15.37 15.05 8.21
C PRO A 96 -15.00 16.00 9.37
N PRO A 97 -13.86 16.70 9.28
CA PRO A 97 -13.45 17.66 10.29
C PRO A 97 -14.43 18.85 10.32
N THR A 98 -14.66 19.39 11.52
CA THR A 98 -15.43 20.62 11.69
C THR A 98 -14.50 21.82 11.66
N PHE A 99 -14.66 22.67 10.65
CA PHE A 99 -13.93 23.91 10.53
C PHE A 99 -14.66 25.09 11.18
N LYS A 100 -13.90 26.11 11.59
CA LYS A 100 -14.46 27.35 12.17
C LYS A 100 -15.02 28.26 11.08
N GLU A 101 -14.33 28.36 9.95
CA GLU A 101 -14.77 29.18 8.82
C GLU A 101 -15.38 28.32 7.71
N ARG A 102 -16.32 28.92 6.96
CA ARG A 102 -17.00 28.25 5.86
C ARG A 102 -16.06 28.18 4.66
N GLY A 103 -15.59 26.99 4.32
CA GLY A 103 -14.74 26.73 3.16
C GLY A 103 -13.30 26.37 3.48
N ASP A 104 -12.92 26.36 4.77
CA ASP A 104 -11.64 25.79 5.19
C ASP A 104 -11.56 24.31 4.80
N SER A 105 -10.38 23.90 4.35
CA SER A 105 -10.04 22.52 4.00
C SER A 105 -8.55 22.30 4.24
N PHE A 106 -8.16 21.06 4.51
CA PHE A 106 -6.75 20.66 4.50
C PHE A 106 -6.23 20.49 3.06
N ASP A 107 -7.12 20.31 2.08
CA ASP A 107 -6.75 20.19 0.66
C ASP A 107 -6.21 21.53 0.13
N VAL A 108 -4.91 21.56 -0.19
CA VAL A 108 -4.21 22.70 -0.80
C VAL A 108 -3.77 22.43 -2.24
N GLY A 109 -4.35 21.42 -2.88
CA GLY A 109 -4.09 20.97 -4.23
C GLY A 109 -3.17 19.74 -4.28
N ALA A 110 -3.52 18.78 -5.15
CA ALA A 110 -2.93 17.44 -5.19
C ALA A 110 -1.39 17.40 -5.15
N TYR A 111 -0.70 18.25 -5.92
CA TYR A 111 0.77 18.30 -5.89
C TYR A 111 1.32 18.70 -4.51
N ARG A 112 0.74 19.75 -3.91
CA ARG A 112 1.18 20.25 -2.60
C ARG A 112 0.87 19.25 -1.49
N ASN A 113 -0.30 18.60 -1.55
CA ASN A 113 -0.68 17.55 -0.62
C ASN A 113 0.30 16.36 -0.66
N VAL A 114 0.70 15.93 -1.87
CA VAL A 114 1.71 14.87 -2.04
C VAL A 114 3.08 15.31 -1.48
N VAL A 115 3.48 16.56 -1.74
CA VAL A 115 4.75 17.11 -1.23
C VAL A 115 4.77 17.10 0.30
N GLU A 116 3.69 17.52 0.96
CA GLU A 116 3.58 17.52 2.43
C GLU A 116 3.86 16.15 3.02
N VAL A 117 3.29 15.08 2.46
CA VAL A 117 3.54 13.70 2.91
C VAL A 117 4.98 13.26 2.63
N SER A 118 5.56 13.69 1.52
CA SER A 118 6.91 13.30 1.11
C SER A 118 8.01 13.95 1.96
N GLU A 119 7.76 15.15 2.48
CA GLU A 119 8.73 15.98 3.22
C GLU A 119 8.74 15.70 4.73
N VAL A 120 7.76 14.96 5.28
CA VAL A 120 7.69 14.69 6.73
C VAL A 120 8.96 14.00 7.28
N ALA A 121 9.68 13.25 6.46
CA ALA A 121 10.94 12.59 6.86
C ALA A 121 12.07 13.57 7.21
N ALA A 122 11.95 14.87 6.91
CA ALA A 122 12.97 15.88 7.19
C ALA A 122 12.85 16.52 8.59
N GLN A 123 11.77 16.27 9.34
CA GLN A 123 11.65 16.79 10.70
C GLN A 123 12.25 15.80 11.69
N PRO A 124 13.30 16.19 12.46
CA PRO A 124 13.93 15.29 13.42
C PRO A 124 12.85 14.83 14.40
N THR A 125 12.64 13.52 14.44
CA THR A 125 11.80 12.90 15.46
C THR A 125 12.34 13.35 16.81
N LYS A 126 11.60 14.18 17.54
CA LYS A 126 11.87 14.35 18.96
C LYS A 126 11.75 12.95 19.55
N ALA A 127 12.89 12.39 19.95
CA ALA A 127 12.92 11.22 20.78
C ALA A 127 12.03 11.53 21.99
N TRP A 128 11.00 10.72 22.15
CA TRP A 128 10.19 10.71 23.36
C TRP A 128 11.08 10.28 24.53
#